data_AF-A0A525VXA4-F1
#
_entry.id   AF-A0A525VXA4-F1
#
_cell.length_a   1.000
_cell.length_b   1.000
_cell.length_c   1.000
_cell.angle_alpha   90.00
_cell.angle_beta   90.00
_cell.angle_gamma   90.00
#
_symmetry.space_group_name_H-M   'P 1'
#
loop_
_entity.id
_entity.type
_entity.pdbx_description
1 polymer ?
#
loop_
_entity_poly.entity_id
_entity_poly.type
_entity_poly.pdbx_seq_one_letter_code
_entity_poly.pdbx_strand_id
1 'polypeptide(L)' 'MKPQHVKKPHDDKSDTTQTASPEQIMSDDLRERIAKRAYELYLDRGCSPGCDVEDWVDAEREILALPRVQA' A
#
# COMPACT_ATOMS: atom_id res chain seq x y z
N MET A 1 27.92 -31.93 13.83
CA MET A 1 28.62 -30.93 12.99
C MET A 1 27.76 -30.68 11.75
N LYS A 2 27.56 -29.39 11.41
CA LYS A 2 26.84 -28.65 10.32
C LYS A 2 26.40 -29.38 9.02
N PRO A 3 25.56 -28.79 8.12
CA PRO A 3 24.73 -27.55 8.15
C PRO A 3 23.25 -27.81 7.72
N GLN A 4 22.21 -26.99 7.90
CA GLN A 4 21.82 -25.63 7.43
C GLN A 4 21.64 -25.39 5.91
N HIS A 5 20.36 -25.18 5.54
CA HIS A 5 19.76 -24.21 4.59
C HIS A 5 20.28 -24.09 3.15
N VAL A 6 19.54 -24.69 2.20
CA VAL A 6 19.36 -24.19 0.81
C VAL A 6 18.05 -24.87 0.30
N LYS A 7 17.01 -24.27 -0.29
CA LYS A 7 16.83 -23.12 -1.20
C LYS A 7 15.38 -22.60 -1.08
N LYS A 8 15.21 -21.28 -1.17
CA LYS A 8 13.98 -20.61 -1.64
C LYS A 8 13.61 -21.15 -3.03
N PRO A 9 12.31 -21.26 -3.35
CA PRO A 9 11.68 -20.17 -4.08
C PRO A 9 10.44 -19.69 -3.34
N HIS A 10 10.42 -18.40 -3.03
CA HIS A 10 9.18 -17.69 -2.70
C HIS A 10 8.91 -16.85 -3.92
N ASP A 11 8.32 -17.48 -4.93
CA ASP A 11 7.84 -16.79 -6.12
C ASP A 11 6.35 -17.07 -6.26
N ASP A 12 5.62 -15.97 -6.35
CA ASP A 12 4.34 -15.85 -7.02
C ASP A 12 3.19 -16.72 -6.48
N LYS A 13 2.48 -16.17 -5.49
CA LYS A 13 1.17 -15.54 -5.72
C LYS A 13 0.60 -15.13 -4.39
N SER A 14 0.43 -13.83 -4.21
CA SER A 14 -0.49 -13.28 -3.22
C SER A 14 -1.94 -13.56 -3.66
N ASP A 15 -2.27 -14.82 -3.89
CA ASP A 15 -3.65 -15.32 -3.87
C ASP A 15 -3.83 -15.92 -2.47
N THR A 16 -3.95 -15.03 -1.48
CA THR A 16 -4.57 -15.46 -0.22
C THR A 16 -6.03 -15.16 -0.39
N THR A 17 -6.77 -16.20 -0.76
CA THR A 17 -8.19 -16.36 -0.51
C THR A 17 -8.49 -15.97 0.95
N GLN A 18 -8.72 -14.69 1.20
CA GLN A 18 -9.17 -14.19 2.49
C GLN A 18 -10.68 -14.04 2.36
N THR A 19 -11.40 -14.84 3.14
CA THR A 19 -12.80 -14.59 3.53
C THR A 19 -12.84 -13.23 4.24
N ALA A 20 -12.71 -12.15 3.47
CA ALA A 20 -12.60 -10.80 3.97
C ALA A 20 -14.03 -10.30 4.20
N SER A 21 -14.33 -10.00 5.46
CA SER A 21 -15.54 -9.28 5.83
C SER A 21 -15.60 -7.98 5.00
N PRO A 22 -16.78 -7.55 4.49
CA PRO A 22 -16.89 -6.39 3.60
C PRO A 22 -16.30 -5.10 4.19
N GLU A 23 -16.23 -4.96 5.52
CA GLU A 23 -15.53 -3.85 6.19
C GLU A 23 -14.00 -3.86 5.98
N GLN A 24 -13.38 -5.04 5.89
CA GLN A 24 -11.94 -5.16 5.71
C GLN A 24 -11.52 -4.85 4.28
N ILE A 25 -12.34 -5.25 3.29
CA ILE A 25 -12.10 -4.92 1.87
C ILE A 25 -12.11 -3.40 1.69
N MET A 26 -13.06 -2.69 2.29
CA MET A 26 -13.14 -1.23 2.23
C MET A 26 -11.90 -0.55 2.83
N SER A 27 -11.34 -1.14 3.90
CA SER A 27 -10.12 -0.64 4.53
C SER A 27 -8.88 -0.89 3.68
N ASP A 28 -8.83 -2.01 2.97
CA ASP A 28 -7.72 -2.34 2.07
C ASP A 28 -7.76 -1.49 0.80
N ASP A 29 -8.93 -1.31 0.19
CA ASP A 29 -9.18 -0.36 -0.91
C ASP A 29 -8.74 1.07 -0.55
N LEU A 30 -9.06 1.50 0.67
CA LEU A 30 -8.65 2.82 1.15
C LEU A 30 -7.12 2.91 1.27
N ARG A 31 -6.46 1.90 1.85
CA ARG A 31 -5.00 1.86 1.97
C ARG A 31 -4.32 1.79 0.61
N GLU A 32 -4.86 1.05 -0.35
CA GLU A 32 -4.34 0.97 -1.71
C GLU A 32 -4.42 2.34 -2.40
N ARG A 33 -5.54 3.06 -2.24
CA ARG A 33 -5.70 4.43 -2.77
C ARG A 33 -4.71 5.41 -2.15
N ILE A 34 -4.49 5.32 -0.84
CA ILE A 34 -3.48 6.14 -0.13
C ILE A 34 -2.08 5.80 -0.65
N ALA A 35 -1.75 4.51 -0.74
CA ALA A 35 -0.44 4.06 -1.22
C ALA A 35 -0.16 4.53 -2.65
N LYS A 36 -1.14 4.41 -3.54
CA LYS A 36 -1.03 4.92 -4.91
C LYS A 36 -0.78 6.44 -4.93
N ARG A 37 -1.54 7.18 -4.13
CA ARG A 37 -1.41 8.64 -4.07
C ARG A 37 -0.07 9.09 -3.49
N ALA A 38 0.42 8.40 -2.46
CA ALA A 38 1.74 8.64 -1.88
C ALA A 38 2.87 8.39 -2.88
N TYR A 39 2.71 7.36 -3.73
CA TYR A 39 3.66 7.08 -4.80
C TYR A 39 3.64 8.15 -5.91
N GLU A 40 2.47 8.67 -6.26
CA GLU A 40 2.37 9.80 -7.19
C GLU A 40 3.10 11.04 -6.63
N LEU A 41 2.89 11.37 -5.36
CA LEU A 41 3.60 12.46 -4.68
C LEU A 41 5.13 12.23 -4.66
N TYR A 42 5.57 10.98 -4.45
CA TYR A 42 6.97 10.55 -4.58
C TYR A 42 7.56 10.82 -5.95
N LEU A 43 6.79 10.57 -7.02
CA LEU A 43 7.25 10.84 -8.38
C LEU A 43 7.28 12.34 -8.67
N ASP A 44 6.25 13.08 -8.26
CA ASP A 44 6.14 14.54 -8.48
C ASP A 44 7.27 15.33 -7.79
N ARG A 45 7.70 14.91 -6.59
CA ARG A 45 8.84 15.50 -5.87
C ARG A 45 10.21 15.10 -6.43
N GLY A 46 10.25 14.32 -7.51
CA GLY A 46 11.49 13.88 -8.15
C GLY A 46 12.15 12.67 -7.49
N CYS A 47 11.35 11.76 -6.93
CA CYS A 47 11.82 10.49 -6.34
C CYS A 47 12.80 10.65 -5.17
N SER A 48 12.68 11.75 -4.42
CA SER A 48 13.59 12.07 -3.31
C SER A 48 13.32 11.15 -2.11
N PRO A 49 14.26 10.27 -1.70
CA PRO A 49 14.05 9.39 -0.56
C PRO A 49 14.01 10.18 0.75
N GLY A 50 13.22 9.71 1.73
CA GLY A 50 13.14 10.30 3.08
C GLY A 50 11.84 11.05 3.40
N CYS A 51 11.02 11.36 2.39
CA CYS A 51 9.70 11.94 2.60
C CYS A 51 8.57 10.91 2.55
N ASP A 52 8.87 9.61 2.40
CA ASP A 52 7.87 8.56 2.16
C ASP A 52 6.71 8.54 3.18
N VAL A 53 7.01 8.89 4.43
CA VAL A 53 6.00 9.03 5.49
C VAL A 53 5.15 10.30 5.32
N GLU A 54 5.78 11.43 4.95
CA GLU A 54 5.07 12.68 4.67
C GLU A 54 4.12 12.51 3.50
N ASP A 55 4.59 11.94 2.38
CA ASP A 55 3.74 11.67 1.21
C ASP A 55 2.62 10.70 1.52
N TRP A 56 2.85 9.73 2.40
CA TRP A 56 1.80 8.83 2.86
C TRP A 56 0.75 9.56 3.71
N VAL A 57 1.16 10.45 4.61
CA VAL A 57 0.24 11.25 5.44
C VAL A 57 -0.51 12.28 4.60
N ASP A 58 0.15 12.93 3.64
CA ASP A 58 -0.52 13.85 2.71
C ASP A 58 -1.49 13.12 1.80
N ALA A 59 -1.13 11.94 1.29
CA ALA A 59 -2.06 11.07 0.57
C ALA A 59 -3.26 10.64 1.43
N GLU A 60 -3.04 10.26 2.69
CA GLU A 60 -4.10 9.92 3.63
C GLU A 60 -5.05 11.12 3.82
N ARG A 61 -4.50 12.31 4.04
CA ARG A 61 -5.28 13.55 4.15
C ARG A 61 -6.06 13.84 2.88
N GLU A 62 -5.46 13.74 1.70
CA GLU A 62 -6.17 13.98 0.44
C GLU A 62 -7.33 12.99 0.25
N ILE A 63 -7.10 11.71 0.50
CA ILE A 63 -8.11 10.66 0.29
C ILE A 63 -9.22 10.72 1.36
N LEU A 64 -8.91 11.06 2.60
CA LEU A 64 -9.88 11.21 3.68
C LEU A 64 -10.62 12.56 3.64
N ALA A 65 -9.94 13.64 3.21
CA ALA A 65 -10.50 14.99 3.13
C ALA A 65 -11.28 15.24 1.84
N LEU A 66 -11.13 14.39 0.81
CA LEU A 66 -12.14 14.25 -0.23
C LEU A 66 -13.16 13.20 0.22
N PRO A 67 -14.23 13.57 0.97
CA PRO A 67 -15.40 12.72 1.01
C PRO A 67 -15.83 12.58 -0.44
N ARG A 68 -15.73 11.36 -0.96
CA ARG A 68 -16.13 11.02 -2.32
C ARG A 68 -17.59 11.47 -2.44
N VAL A 69 -17.83 12.65 -3.03
CA VAL A 69 -19.12 12.98 -3.62
C VAL A 69 -19.20 12.07 -4.85
N GLN A 70 -19.66 10.85 -4.62
CA GLN A 70 -20.08 9.95 -5.69
C GLN A 70 -21.28 10.61 -6.35
N ALA A 71 -21.05 11.19 -7.53
CA ALA A 71 -22.08 11.62 -8.46
C ALA A 71 -22.55 10.43 -9.31
#